data_AF-A0A947GN22-F1
#
_entry.id   AF-A0A947GN22-F1
#
_cell.length_a   1.000
_cell.length_b   1.000
_cell.length_c   1.000
_cell.angle_alpha   90.00
_cell.angle_beta   90.00
_cell.angle_gamma   90.00
#
_symmetry.space_group_name_H-M   'P 1'
#
loop_
_entity.id
_entity.type
_entity.pdbx_description
1 polymer ?
#
loop_
_entity_poly.entity_id
_entity_poly.type
_entity_poly.pdbx_seq_one_letter_code
_entity_poly.pdbx_strand_id
1 'polypeptide(L)' 'MCHGPKGMGTGLLARRTETPLLEERTDLTPDFVVQAARMGILNMPAIPRGEVSDPELAAIGDYLSRSRGAP' A
#
# COMPACT_ATOMS: atom_id res chain seq x y z
N MET A 1 -3.23 10.58 6.58
CA MET A 1 -3.20 9.32 5.80
C MET A 1 -1.98 9.35 4.86
N CYS A 2 -1.04 8.40 4.97
CA CYS A 2 0.24 8.45 4.24
C CYS A 2 0.12 8.17 2.74
N HIS A 3 -0.81 7.30 2.32
CA HIS A 3 -1.02 6.88 0.93
C HIS A 3 -2.29 7.47 0.29
N GLY A 4 -2.93 8.46 0.94
CA GLY A 4 -4.03 9.19 0.34
C GLY A 4 -3.55 10.25 -0.68
N PRO A 5 -4.46 10.92 -1.40
CA PRO A 5 -4.11 12.06 -2.23
C PRO A 5 -3.34 13.12 -1.41
N LYS A 6 -2.20 13.58 -1.93
CA LYS A 6 -1.25 14.51 -1.25
C LYS A 6 -0.58 13.95 0.02
N GLY A 7 -0.74 12.66 0.31
CA GLY A 7 0.00 11.99 1.37
C GLY A 7 1.49 11.86 1.06
N MET A 8 2.34 11.85 2.09
CA MET A 8 3.80 11.74 1.91
C MET A 8 4.21 10.48 1.14
N GLY A 9 3.59 9.33 1.43
CA GLY A 9 3.86 8.07 0.73
C GLY A 9 3.54 8.17 -0.76
N THR A 10 2.39 8.75 -1.10
CA THR A 10 2.00 9.05 -2.49
C THR A 10 3.02 9.98 -3.17
N GLY A 11 3.44 11.06 -2.51
CA GLY A 11 4.42 12.00 -3.05
C GLY A 11 5.80 11.37 -3.28
N LEU A 12 6.21 10.42 -2.44
CA LEU A 12 7.47 9.67 -2.62
C LEU A 12 7.37 8.65 -3.76
N LEU A 13 6.21 7.99 -3.91
CA LEU A 13 5.95 7.08 -5.03
C LEU A 13 5.89 7.82 -6.36
N ALA A 14 5.32 9.03 -6.40
CA ALA A 14 5.22 9.85 -7.61
C ALA A 14 6.58 10.23 -8.21
N ARG A 15 7.68 10.08 -7.47
CA ARG A 15 9.05 10.27 -7.98
C ARG A 15 9.63 9.03 -8.66
N ARG A 16 8.93 7.89 -8.58
CA ARG A 16 9.42 6.56 -8.97
C ARG A 16 8.44 5.82 -9.90
N THR A 17 7.18 6.20 -9.92
CA THR A 17 6.12 5.60 -10.73
C THR A 17 5.10 6.65 -11.16
N GLU A 18 4.53 6.46 -12.35
CA GLU A 18 3.44 7.27 -12.90
C GLU A 18 2.10 7.05 -12.17
N THR A 19 1.96 5.94 -11.44
CA THR A 19 0.74 5.58 -10.69
C THR A 19 1.04 5.50 -9.20
N PRO A 20 1.08 6.65 -8.50
CA PRO A 20 1.50 6.69 -7.10
C PRO A 20 0.40 6.33 -6.10
N LEU A 21 -0.87 6.38 -6.52
CA LEU A 21 -2.00 5.97 -5.70
C LEU A 21 -2.10 4.44 -5.70
N LEU A 22 -2.09 3.83 -4.51
CA LEU A 22 -2.08 2.37 -4.39
C LEU A 22 -3.34 1.75 -4.99
N GLU A 23 -4.49 2.43 -4.90
CA GLU A 23 -5.78 2.00 -5.47
C GLU A 23 -5.90 2.18 -6.99
N GLU A 24 -4.88 2.70 -7.66
CA GLU A 24 -4.83 2.80 -9.12
C GLU A 24 -3.79 1.84 -9.71
N ARG A 25 -2.93 1.26 -8.86
CA ARG A 25 -1.88 0.33 -9.28
C ARG A 25 -2.47 -1.03 -9.60
N THR A 26 -1.93 -1.64 -10.64
CA THR A 26 -2.36 -2.96 -11.17
C THR A 26 -1.33 -4.06 -10.92
N ASP A 27 -0.20 -3.73 -10.30
CA ASP A 27 0.95 -4.62 -10.07
C ASP A 27 1.15 -5.01 -8.60
N LEU A 28 0.19 -4.67 -7.72
CA LEU A 28 0.25 -5.02 -6.30
C LEU A 28 -0.26 -6.45 -6.06
N THR A 29 0.57 -7.29 -5.43
CA THR A 29 0.15 -8.60 -4.93
C THR A 29 -0.17 -8.52 -3.43
N PRO A 30 -1.09 -9.35 -2.90
CA PRO A 30 -1.39 -9.38 -1.46
C PRO A 30 -0.14 -9.61 -0.61
N ASP A 31 0.71 -10.57 -1.01
CA ASP A 31 1.95 -10.89 -0.31
C ASP A 31 2.91 -9.69 -0.25
N PHE A 32 3.04 -8.94 -1.35
CA PHE A 32 3.88 -7.75 -1.38
C PHE A 32 3.36 -6.66 -0.43
N VAL A 33 2.04 -6.41 -0.43
CA VAL A 33 1.42 -5.44 0.48
C VAL A 33 1.65 -5.84 1.93
N VAL A 34 1.42 -7.11 2.26
CA VAL A 34 1.61 -7.65 3.62
C VAL A 34 3.06 -7.50 4.05
N GLN A 35 4.00 -7.90 3.20
CA GLN A 35 5.44 -7.83 3.50
C GLN A 35 5.89 -6.38 3.68
N ALA A 36 5.52 -5.47 2.79
CA ALA A 36 5.85 -4.05 2.88
C ALA A 36 5.28 -3.41 4.16
N ALA A 37 4.04 -3.73 4.51
CA ALA A 37 3.41 -3.24 5.74
C ALA A 37 4.08 -3.80 7.01
N ARG A 38 4.49 -5.07 7.02
CA ARG A 38 5.08 -5.68 8.23
C ARG A 38 6.56 -5.37 8.42
N MET A 39 7.31 -5.24 7.33
CA MET A 39 8.75 -4.97 7.39
C MET A 39 9.08 -3.49 7.29
N GLY A 40 8.17 -2.68 6.75
CA GLY A 40 8.50 -1.36 6.24
C GLY A 40 9.32 -1.45 4.94
N ILE A 41 9.40 -0.34 4.23
CA ILE A 41 10.22 -0.22 3.02
C ILE A 41 10.66 1.23 2.81
N LEU A 42 11.97 1.46 2.75
CA LEU A 42 12.56 2.81 2.60
C LEU A 42 12.03 3.79 3.67
N ASN A 43 11.16 4.72 3.26
CA ASN A 43 10.57 5.75 4.12
C ASN A 43 9.21 5.32 4.71
N MET A 44 8.73 4.12 4.38
CA MET A 44 7.51 3.55 4.95
C MET A 44 7.89 2.75 6.20
N PRO A 45 7.48 3.19 7.40
CA PRO A 45 7.70 2.43 8.63
C PRO A 45 6.83 1.16 8.64
N ALA A 46 7.26 0.17 9.43
CA ALA A 46 6.46 -1.03 9.68
C ALA A 46 5.19 -0.71 10.49
N ILE A 47 4.07 -1.31 10.09
CA ILE A 47 2.77 -1.23 10.76
C ILE A 47 2.67 -2.37 11.78
N PRO A 48 2.62 -2.06 13.09
CA PRO A 48 2.55 -3.07 14.14
C PRO A 48 1.20 -3.80 14.16
N ARG A 49 1.20 -5.03 14.67
CA ARG A 49 -0.02 -5.85 14.80
C ARG A 49 -1.08 -5.24 15.73
N GLY A 50 -0.68 -4.36 16.63
CA GLY A 50 -1.61 -3.62 17.50
C GLY A 50 -2.35 -2.49 16.79
N GLU A 51 -1.87 -2.05 15.62
CA GLU A 51 -2.54 -1.05 14.78
C GLU A 51 -3.39 -1.71 13.69
N VAL A 52 -2.84 -2.75 13.04
CA VAL A 52 -3.55 -3.55 12.04
C VAL A 52 -3.23 -5.02 12.26
N SER A 53 -4.24 -5.82 12.60
CA SER A 53 -4.09 -7.26 12.80
C SER A 53 -3.73 -7.99 11.50
N ASP A 54 -3.27 -9.24 11.60
CA ASP A 54 -2.91 -10.03 10.42
C ASP A 54 -4.12 -10.32 9.49
N PRO A 55 -5.34 -10.62 10.01
CA PRO A 55 -6.54 -10.74 9.16
C PRO A 55 -6.93 -9.43 8.46
N GLU A 56 -6.83 -8.28 9.16
CA GLU A 56 -7.12 -6.97 8.56
C GLU A 56 -6.10 -6.63 7.47
N LEU A 57 -4.82 -6.91 7.70
CA LEU A 57 -3.78 -6.65 6.70
C LEU A 57 -3.94 -7.55 5.47
N ALA A 58 -4.37 -8.80 5.65
CA ALA A 58 -4.72 -9.68 4.53
C ALA A 58 -5.88 -9.09 3.70
N ALA A 59 -6.94 -8.61 4.37
CA ALA A 59 -8.07 -7.97 3.68
C ALA A 59 -7.65 -6.70 2.90
N ILE A 60 -6.71 -5.92 3.43
CA ILE A 60 -6.13 -4.75 2.75
C ILE A 60 -5.32 -5.18 1.52
N GLY A 61 -4.48 -6.22 1.64
CA GLY A 61 -3.71 -6.76 0.51
C GLY A 61 -4.62 -7.28 -0.60
N ASP A 62 -5.69 -7.98 -0.24
CA ASP A 62 -6.70 -8.44 -1.19
C ASP A 62 -7.44 -7.28 -1.85
N TYR A 63 -7.77 -6.22 -1.10
CA TYR A 63 -8.40 -5.03 -1.66
C TYR A 63 -7.49 -4.32 -2.66
N LEU A 64 -6.23 -4.07 -2.31
CA LEU A 64 -5.28 -3.37 -3.17
C LEU A 64 -4.83 -4.19 -4.39
N SER A 65 -4.84 -5.51 -4.31
CA SER A 65 -4.57 -6.37 -5.49
C SER A 65 -5.76 -6.49 -6.44
N ARG A 66 -6.99 -6.23 -5.95
CA ARG A 66 -8.20 -6.17 -6.77
C ARG A 66 -8.38 -4.83 -7.47
N SER A 67 -7.66 -3.79 -7.06
CA SER A 67 -7.57 -2.53 -7.78
C SER A 67 -7.04 -2.80 -9.20
N ARG A 68 -7.98 -3.00 -10.10
CA ARG A 68 -7.82 -2.90 -11.54
C ARG A 68 -8.48 -1.57 -11.80
N GLY A 69 -7.68 -0.53 -12.11
CA GLY A 69 -8.14 0.86 -12.19
C GLY A 69 -9.58 0.95 -12.64
N ALA A 70 -10.42 1.55 -11.78
CA ALA A 70 -11.85 1.68 -12.03
C ALA A 70 -12.09 2.18 -13.48
N PRO A 71 -13.08 1.63 -14.21
CA PRO A 71 -13.52 2.26 -15.44
C PRO A 71 -14.05 3.68 -15.19
#